data_AF-A0A6P1VWB9-F1
#
_entry.id   AF-A0A6P1VWB9-F1
#
_cell.length_a   1.000
_cell.length_b   1.000
_cell.length_c   1.000
_cell.angle_alpha   90.00
_cell.angle_beta   90.00
_cell.angle_gamma   90.00
#
_symmetry.space_group_name_H-M   'P 1'
#
loop_
_entity.id
_entity.type
_entity.pdbx_description
1 polymer ?
#
loop_
_entity_poly.entity_id
_entity_poly.type
_entity_poly.pdbx_seq_one_letter_code
_entity_poly.pdbx_strand_id
1 'polypeptide(L)'
;MLSEKQIAIVKKSWRLLRDIDPALLGDVFYSRRFMAHPELRPLFKGPLETQYTKFIDTLSFLVSQLHRLDEFTRDVAVMGQRHVQYGVKPSHYDDVGEALLWTFGLATV
;
A
#
# COMPACT_ATOMS: atom_id res chain seq x y z
N MET A 1 3.14 3.06 -18.44
CA MET A 1 4.39 2.60 -17.78
C MET A 1 5.05 3.79 -17.09
N LEU A 2 5.69 3.56 -15.95
CA LEU A 2 6.49 4.60 -15.27
C LEU A 2 7.80 4.84 -16.04
N SER A 3 8.23 6.10 -16.11
CA SER A 3 9.56 6.45 -16.61
C SER A 3 10.66 6.12 -15.58
N GLU A 4 11.91 5.96 -16.05
CA GLU A 4 13.08 5.78 -15.18
C GLU A 4 13.19 6.86 -14.10
N LYS A 5 12.89 8.12 -14.47
CA LYS A 5 12.86 9.24 -13.53
C LYS A 5 11.82 9.04 -12.42
N GLN A 6 10.61 8.59 -12.77
CA GLN A 6 9.55 8.32 -11.79
C GLN A 6 9.93 7.14 -10.88
N ILE A 7 10.50 6.06 -11.43
CA ILE A 7 10.98 4.92 -10.65
C ILE A 7 12.04 5.37 -9.64
N ALA A 8 13.01 6.18 -10.07
CA ALA A 8 14.05 6.71 -9.20
C ALA A 8 13.49 7.58 -8.07
N ILE A 9 12.50 8.43 -8.36
CA ILE A 9 11.82 9.26 -7.34
C ILE A 9 11.14 8.38 -6.30
N VAL A 10 10.34 7.40 -6.72
CA VAL A 10 9.61 6.52 -5.79
C VAL A 10 10.58 5.71 -4.92
N LYS A 11 11.62 5.12 -5.52
CA LYS A 11 12.63 4.38 -4.74
C LYS A 11 13.38 5.29 -3.76
N LYS A 12 13.68 6.53 -4.14
CA LYS A 12 14.35 7.50 -3.27
C LYS A 12 13.46 7.92 -2.11
N SER A 13 12.19 8.26 -2.33
CA SER A 13 11.29 8.65 -1.26
C SER A 13 10.97 7.48 -0.32
N TRP A 14 10.81 6.26 -0.86
CA TRP A 14 10.57 5.06 -0.04
C TRP A 14 11.72 4.75 0.91
N ARG A 15 12.96 5.10 0.57
CA ARG A 15 14.11 4.94 1.47
C ARG A 15 13.98 5.72 2.78
N LEU A 16 13.14 6.76 2.84
CA LEU A 16 12.89 7.49 4.08
C LEU A 16 11.96 6.72 5.03
N LEU A 17 11.18 5.78 4.48
CA LEU A 17 10.15 5.03 5.21
C LEU A 17 10.59 3.61 5.55
N ARG A 18 11.55 3.05 4.81
CA ARG A 18 11.94 1.64 4.92
C ARG A 18 12.52 1.21 6.26
N ASP A 19 13.02 2.16 7.06
CA ASP A 19 13.63 1.89 8.37
C ASP A 19 12.64 2.14 9.52
N ILE A 20 11.40 2.56 9.19
CA ILE A 20 10.29 2.65 10.13
C ILE A 20 9.72 1.25 10.33
N ASP A 21 9.34 0.93 11.57
CA ASP A 21 8.63 -0.30 11.88
C ASP A 21 7.38 -0.47 10.97
N PRO A 22 7.26 -1.60 10.23
CA PRO A 22 6.14 -1.81 9.31
C PRO A 22 4.76 -1.80 9.97
N ALA A 23 4.64 -2.26 11.21
CA ALA A 23 3.39 -2.23 11.95
C ALA A 23 3.01 -0.79 12.31
N LEU A 24 3.98 0.04 12.72
CA LEU A 24 3.74 1.45 13.00
C LEU A 24 3.34 2.24 11.74
N LEU A 25 4.07 2.07 10.64
CA LEU A 25 3.75 2.76 9.38
C LEU A 25 2.39 2.33 8.83
N GLY A 26 2.08 1.03 8.93
CA GLY A 26 0.78 0.50 8.56
C GLY A 26 -0.34 1.04 9.45
N ASP A 27 -0.13 1.17 10.76
CA ASP A 27 -1.12 1.74 11.67
C ASP A 27 -1.47 3.18 11.31
N VAL A 28 -0.48 4.01 10.97
CA VAL A 28 -0.71 5.40 10.49
C VAL A 28 -1.58 5.41 9.22
N PHE A 29 -1.26 4.54 8.25
CA PHE A 29 -2.03 4.41 7.01
C PHE A 29 -3.47 3.95 7.26
N TYR A 30 -3.67 2.87 8.02
CA TYR A 30 -4.99 2.31 8.28
C TYR A 30 -5.84 3.22 9.17
N SER A 31 -5.23 3.88 10.16
CA SER A 31 -5.90 4.88 10.99
C SER A 31 -6.42 6.04 10.14
N ARG A 32 -5.58 6.62 9.27
CA ARG A 32 -6.01 7.67 8.33
C ARG A 32 -7.17 7.19 7.45
N ARG A 33 -7.05 5.98 6.89
CA ARG A 33 -8.07 5.41 6.00
C ARG A 33 -9.40 5.20 6.72
N PHE A 34 -9.41 4.61 7.91
CA PHE A 34 -10.65 4.35 8.65
C PHE A 34 -11.27 5.58 9.28
N MET A 35 -10.49 6.66 9.50
CA MET A 35 -11.05 7.96 9.85
C MET A 35 -11.82 8.58 8.68
N ALA A 36 -11.33 8.45 7.45
CA ALA A 36 -12.00 8.96 6.25
C ALA A 36 -13.15 8.05 5.77
N HIS A 37 -12.96 6.74 5.87
CA HIS A 37 -13.85 5.70 5.33
C HIS A 37 -14.11 4.60 6.36
N PRO A 38 -14.83 4.89 7.46
CA PRO A 38 -15.09 3.92 8.53
C PRO A 38 -15.85 2.67 8.03
N GLU A 39 -16.64 2.79 6.97
CA GLU A 39 -17.38 1.72 6.33
C GLU A 39 -16.49 0.63 5.71
N LEU A 40 -15.20 0.89 5.50
CA LEU A 40 -14.25 -0.09 4.96
C LEU A 40 -13.66 -1.01 6.04
N ARG A 41 -13.73 -0.63 7.32
CA ARG A 41 -13.17 -1.43 8.43
C ARG A 41 -13.67 -2.88 8.46
N PRO A 42 -14.97 -3.18 8.23
CA PRO A 42 -15.47 -4.55 8.21
C PRO A 42 -14.87 -5.47 7.13
N LEU A 43 -14.23 -4.91 6.09
CA LEU A 43 -13.56 -5.71 5.06
C LEU A 43 -12.27 -6.38 5.58
N PHE A 44 -11.71 -5.87 6.69
CA PHE A 44 -10.46 -6.36 7.27
C PHE A 44 -10.77 -7.32 8.43
N LYS A 45 -10.79 -8.61 8.11
CA LYS A 45 -11.06 -9.68 9.08
C LYS A 45 -9.76 -10.12 9.75
N GLY A 46 -9.73 -10.16 11.08
CA GLY A 46 -8.60 -10.64 11.88
C GLY A 46 -7.76 -9.51 12.49
N PRO A 47 -6.59 -9.84 13.08
CA PRO A 47 -5.73 -8.85 13.72
C PRO A 47 -5.19 -7.85 12.70
N LEU A 48 -5.48 -6.56 12.93
CA LEU A 48 -5.07 -5.48 12.05
C LEU A 48 -3.54 -5.32 12.00
N GLU A 49 -2.85 -5.51 13.11
CA GLU A 49 -1.39 -5.43 13.17
C GLU A 49 -0.69 -6.38 12.19
N THR A 50 -1.16 -7.62 12.06
CA THR A 50 -0.64 -8.56 11.05
C THR A 50 -0.88 -8.05 9.62
N GLN A 51 -2.03 -7.42 9.40
CA GLN A 51 -2.36 -6.82 8.10
C GLN A 51 -1.52 -5.56 7.81
N TYR A 52 -1.13 -4.80 8.84
CA TYR A 52 -0.30 -3.61 8.73
C TYR A 52 1.09 -3.99 8.20
N THR A 53 1.76 -4.91 8.89
CA THR A 53 3.08 -5.43 8.50
C THR A 53 3.03 -6.01 7.09
N LYS A 54 2.07 -6.91 6.82
CA LYS A 54 1.93 -7.55 5.51
C LYS A 54 1.74 -6.54 4.37
N PHE A 55 0.97 -5.47 4.61
CA PHE A 55 0.73 -4.44 3.62
C PHE A 55 2.00 -3.65 3.30
N ILE A 56 2.70 -3.17 4.33
CA ILE A 56 3.94 -2.39 4.16
C ILE A 56 5.06 -3.24 3.55
N ASP A 57 5.18 -4.51 3.93
CA ASP A 57 6.15 -5.44 3.32
C ASP A 57 5.85 -5.66 1.83
N THR A 58 4.57 -5.84 1.48
CA THR A 58 4.15 -6.00 0.08
C THR A 58 4.47 -4.74 -0.74
N LEU A 59 4.21 -3.55 -0.19
CA LEU A 59 4.58 -2.29 -0.85
C LEU A 59 6.10 -2.15 -1.01
N SER A 60 6.88 -2.45 0.04
CA SER A 60 8.33 -2.41 -0.02
C SER A 60 8.90 -3.34 -1.09
N PHE A 61 8.33 -4.55 -1.18
CA PHE A 61 8.66 -5.50 -2.23
C PHE A 61 8.34 -4.91 -3.61
N LEU A 62 7.12 -4.43 -3.84
CA LEU A 62 6.71 -3.85 -5.13
C LEU A 62 7.58 -2.64 -5.53
N VAL A 63 7.93 -1.76 -4.58
CA VAL A 63 8.82 -0.62 -4.82
C VAL A 63 10.22 -1.08 -5.24
N SER A 64 10.73 -2.16 -4.62
CA SER A 64 12.03 -2.74 -5.03
C SER A 64 12.00 -3.27 -6.47
N GLN A 65 10.84 -3.78 -6.90
CA GLN A 65 10.63 -4.43 -8.19
C GLN A 65 10.07 -3.53 -9.30
N LEU A 66 9.93 -2.21 -9.10
CA LEU A 66 9.29 -1.29 -10.08
C LEU A 66 9.82 -1.35 -11.53
N HIS A 67 11.06 -1.78 -11.72
CA HIS A 67 11.72 -1.94 -13.02
C HIS A 67 11.36 -3.24 -13.77
N ARG A 68 10.70 -4.19 -13.08
CA ARG A 68 10.39 -5.54 -13.58
C ARG A 68 8.96 -5.95 -13.21
N LEU A 69 8.03 -4.99 -13.16
CA LEU A 69 6.64 -5.26 -12.74
C LEU A 69 5.93 -6.29 -13.62
N ASP A 70 6.30 -6.38 -14.90
CA ASP A 70 5.73 -7.34 -15.86
C ASP A 70 5.98 -8.80 -15.44
N GLU A 71 7.01 -9.07 -14.62
CA GLU A 71 7.28 -10.42 -14.10
C GLU A 71 6.27 -10.86 -13.03
N PHE A 72 5.57 -9.90 -12.42
CA PHE A 72 4.63 -10.15 -11.33
C PHE A 72 3.16 -10.11 -11.78
N THR A 73 2.89 -9.92 -13.07
CA THR A 73 1.52 -9.75 -13.59
C THR A 73 0.61 -10.91 -13.20
N ARG A 74 1.12 -12.16 -13.20
CA ARG A 74 0.34 -13.34 -12.78
C ARG A 74 -0.02 -13.30 -11.30
N ASP A 75 0.93 -13.02 -10.43
CA ASP A 75 0.70 -12.99 -8.98
C ASP A 75 -0.26 -11.86 -8.58
N VAL A 76 -0.09 -10.70 -9.22
CA VAL A 76 -1.00 -9.55 -9.04
C VAL A 76 -2.41 -9.90 -9.52
N ALA A 77 -2.57 -10.63 -10.63
CA ALA A 77 -3.89 -11.06 -11.09
C ALA A 77 -4.58 -12.02 -10.09
N VAL A 78 -3.85 -13.01 -9.56
CA VAL A 78 -4.36 -13.94 -8.53
C VAL A 78 -4.69 -13.18 -7.23
N MET A 79 -3.89 -12.19 -6.88
CA MET A 79 -4.20 -11.30 -5.76
C MET A 79 -5.48 -10.49 -6.03
N GLY A 80 -5.65 -9.93 -7.23
CA GLY A 80 -6.84 -9.20 -7.63
C GLY A 80 -8.12 -10.03 -7.54
N GLN A 81 -8.08 -11.30 -7.95
CA GLN A 81 -9.22 -12.23 -7.81
C GLN A 81 -9.66 -12.40 -6.35
N ARG A 82 -8.69 -12.50 -5.42
CA ARG A 82 -8.99 -12.54 -3.98
C ARG A 82 -9.60 -11.23 -3.47
N HIS A 83 -9.14 -10.09 -3.98
CA HIS A 83 -9.71 -8.78 -3.61
C HIS A 83 -11.18 -8.67 -4.01
N VAL A 84 -11.57 -9.22 -5.18
CA VAL A 84 -12.97 -9.30 -5.58
C VAL A 84 -13.78 -10.13 -4.58
N GLN A 85 -13.26 -11.29 -4.15
CA GLN A 85 -13.92 -12.13 -3.14
C GLN A 85 -14.06 -11.45 -1.77
N TYR A 86 -13.15 -10.52 -1.44
CA TYR A 86 -13.24 -9.72 -0.22
C TYR A 86 -14.27 -8.58 -0.31
N GLY A 87 -14.85 -8.32 -1.49
CA GLY A 87 -15.79 -7.22 -1.71
C GLY A 87 -15.12 -5.88 -2.04
N VAL A 88 -13.86 -5.91 -2.47
CA VAL A 88 -13.14 -4.71 -2.93
C VAL A 88 -13.75 -4.21 -4.24
N LYS A 89 -13.99 -2.89 -4.32
CA LYS A 89 -14.53 -2.20 -5.49
C LYS A 89 -13.45 -1.29 -6.10
N PRO A 90 -13.57 -0.91 -7.38
CA PRO A 90 -12.63 0.02 -8.02
C PRO A 90 -12.42 1.32 -7.23
N SER A 91 -13.49 1.91 -6.68
CA SER A 91 -13.41 3.15 -5.88
C SER A 91 -12.51 3.02 -4.64
N HIS A 92 -12.39 1.82 -4.06
CA HIS A 92 -11.54 1.63 -2.88
C HIS A 92 -10.04 1.79 -3.17
N TYR A 93 -9.62 1.78 -4.44
CA TYR A 93 -8.23 2.01 -4.83
C TYR A 93 -7.86 3.50 -4.79
N ASP A 94 -8.82 4.40 -5.08
CA ASP A 94 -8.61 5.85 -4.97
C ASP A 94 -8.40 6.23 -3.50
N ASP A 95 -9.23 5.69 -2.60
CA ASP A 95 -9.10 5.87 -1.14
C ASP A 95 -7.73 5.38 -0.62
N VAL A 96 -7.23 4.27 -1.17
CA VAL A 96 -5.87 3.75 -0.85
C VAL A 96 -4.81 4.73 -1.31
N GLY A 97 -4.93 5.26 -2.53
CA GLY A 97 -4.00 6.24 -3.08
C GLY A 97 -3.91 7.51 -2.24
N GLU A 98 -5.05 8.07 -1.85
CA GLU A 98 -5.11 9.25 -0.98
C GLU A 98 -4.44 8.98 0.37
N ALA A 99 -4.80 7.87 1.02
CA ALA A 99 -4.23 7.52 2.31
C ALA A 99 -2.71 7.31 2.24
N LEU A 100 -2.19 6.67 1.18
CA LEU A 100 -0.75 6.49 0.98
C LEU A 100 -0.04 7.84 0.81
N LEU A 101 -0.55 8.72 -0.05
CA LEU A 101 0.05 10.04 -0.27
C LEU A 101 0.04 10.88 1.00
N TRP A 102 -1.04 10.82 1.78
CA TRP A 102 -1.12 11.48 3.08
C TRP A 102 -0.08 10.93 4.05
N THR A 103 0.01 9.60 4.20
CA THR A 103 0.98 8.95 5.08
C THR A 103 2.42 9.30 4.71
N PHE A 104 2.76 9.34 3.42
CA PHE A 104 4.11 9.65 2.96
C PHE A 104 4.45 11.14 3.05
N GLY A 105 3.46 12.02 2.94
CA GLY A 105 3.64 13.46 3.12
C GLY A 105 4.10 13.84 4.53
N LEU A 106 3.80 13.01 5.54
CA LEU A 106 4.31 13.21 6.92
C LEU A 106 5.84 13.09 7.01
N ALA A 107 6.48 12.32 6.12
CA ALA A 107 7.92 12.09 6.13
C ALA A 107 8.72 13.13 5.31
N THR A 108 8.05 14.17 4.80
CA THR A 108 8.66 15.23 3.97
C THR A 108 8.76 16.59 4.64
N VAL A 109 8.75 16.63 5.99
CA VAL A 109 8.99 17.84 6.79
C VAL A 109 10.43 17.91 7.27
#